data_AF-Q8CH81-F1
#
_entry.id   AF-Q8CH81-F1
#
_cell.length_a   1.000
_cell.length_b   1.000
_cell.length_c   1.000
_cell.angle_alpha   90.00
_cell.angle_beta   90.00
_cell.angle_gamma   90.00
#
_symmetry.space_group_name_H-M   'P 1'
#
loop_
_entity.id
_entity.type
_entity.pdbx_description
1 polymer ?
#
loop_
_entity_poly.entity_id
_entity_poly.type
_entity_poly.pdbx_seq_one_letter_code
_entity_poly.pdbx_strand_id
1 'polypeptide(L)'
;FLAIKDADGTYILNGNFTLSTLEQDLTYKGTVLRYSGSSAALERIRSFSPLKEPLTIQVLMVGHALRPKIKFTYFMKKKKESFNAIPTFSAWVI
;
A
#
# COMPACT_ATOMS: atom_id res chain seq x y z
N PHE A 1 7.77 -4.28 9.83
CA PHE A 1 6.46 -4.92 9.58
C PHE A 1 5.59 -4.00 8.76
N LEU A 2 4.81 -4.55 7.84
CA LEU A 2 3.87 -3.81 7.02
C LEU A 2 2.54 -3.69 7.76
N ALA A 3 1.90 -2.53 7.67
CA ALA A 3 0.54 -2.33 8.15
C ALA A 3 -0.28 -1.58 7.10
N ILE A 4 -1.59 -1.77 7.14
CA ILE A 4 -2.55 -1.11 6.25
C ILE A 4 -3.58 -0.38 7.10
N LYS A 5 -3.70 0.91 6.83
CA LYS A 5 -4.70 1.79 7.41
C LYS A 5 -5.62 2.26 6.28
N ASP A 6 -6.92 2.22 6.51
CA ASP A 6 -7.87 2.74 5.53
C ASP A 6 -8.01 4.26 5.56
N ALA A 7 -8.89 4.78 4.69
CA ALA A 7 -9.14 6.22 4.54
C ALA A 7 -9.69 6.86 5.82
N ASP A 8 -10.46 6.12 6.62
CA ASP A 8 -11.02 6.60 7.90
C ASP A 8 -10.00 6.53 9.04
N GLY A 9 -8.85 5.91 8.78
CA GLY A 9 -7.80 5.76 9.77
C GLY A 9 -7.94 4.48 10.62
N THR A 10 -8.69 3.50 10.17
CA THR A 10 -8.80 2.19 10.83
C THR A 10 -7.74 1.24 10.30
N TYR A 11 -7.04 0.53 11.19
CA TYR A 11 -6.12 -0.52 10.79
C TYR A 11 -6.90 -1.74 10.30
N ILE A 12 -6.67 -2.13 9.05
CA ILE A 12 -7.27 -3.33 8.44
C ILE A 12 -6.27 -4.49 8.36
N LEU A 13 -4.98 -4.20 8.56
CA LEU A 13 -3.91 -5.19 8.68
C LEU A 13 -2.80 -4.63 9.55
N ASN A 14 -2.44 -5.35 10.63
CA ASN A 14 -1.38 -5.00 11.58
C ASN A 14 -1.53 -3.58 12.15
N GLY A 15 -0.78 -3.27 13.21
CA GLY A 15 -0.96 -2.02 13.96
C GLY A 15 -1.92 -2.22 15.14
N ASN A 16 -2.16 -1.17 15.93
CA ASN A 16 -2.86 -1.29 17.22
C ASN A 16 -2.34 -2.48 18.06
N PHE A 17 -1.01 -2.60 18.18
CA PHE A 17 -0.32 -3.69 18.89
C PHE A 17 -0.60 -5.11 18.37
N THR A 18 -1.21 -5.23 17.18
CA THR A 18 -1.50 -6.51 16.52
C THR A 18 -0.53 -6.76 15.38
N LEU A 19 -0.09 -8.01 15.24
CA LEU A 19 0.79 -8.47 14.17
C LEU A 19 0.38 -9.87 13.70
N SER A 20 0.03 -9.99 12.41
CA SER A 20 -0.25 -11.25 11.74
C SER A 20 1.06 -11.87 11.21
N THR A 21 1.30 -13.12 11.59
CA THR A 21 2.52 -13.87 11.25
C THR A 21 2.38 -14.72 10.00
N LEU A 22 1.16 -15.15 9.67
CA LEU A 22 0.84 -16.03 8.55
C LEU A 22 0.39 -15.27 7.30
N GLU A 23 0.52 -15.91 6.14
CA GLU A 23 -0.07 -15.43 4.90
C GLU A 23 -1.60 -15.42 5.02
N GLN A 24 -2.23 -14.33 4.57
CA GLN A 24 -3.68 -14.19 4.58
C GLN A 24 -4.19 -13.32 3.44
N ASP A 25 -5.40 -13.64 2.98
CA ASP A 25 -6.18 -12.80 2.10
C ASP A 25 -7.08 -11.87 2.93
N LEU A 26 -7.09 -10.59 2.56
CA LEU A 26 -7.88 -9.54 3.19
C LEU A 26 -8.90 -9.05 2.16
N THR A 27 -10.18 -9.26 2.45
CA THR A 27 -11.25 -8.69 1.64
C THR A 27 -11.60 -7.31 2.18
N TYR A 28 -11.37 -6.27 1.38
CA TYR A 28 -11.61 -4.89 1.76
C TYR A 28 -12.40 -4.16 0.67
N LYS A 29 -13.64 -3.76 0.98
CA LYS A 29 -14.61 -3.14 0.05
C LYS A 29 -14.66 -3.77 -1.36
N GLY A 30 -14.61 -5.11 -1.41
CA GLY A 30 -14.66 -5.85 -2.67
C GLY A 30 -13.34 -5.93 -3.45
N THR A 31 -12.24 -5.42 -2.91
CA THR A 31 -10.87 -5.71 -3.36
C THR A 31 -10.23 -6.76 -2.45
N VAL A 32 -9.51 -7.71 -3.04
CA VAL A 32 -8.72 -8.68 -2.28
C VAL A 32 -7.26 -8.23 -2.27
N LEU A 33 -6.69 -8.16 -1.08
CA LEU A 33 -5.26 -7.98 -0.84
C LEU A 33 -4.68 -9.27 -0.28
N ARG A 34 -3.45 -9.61 -0.65
CA ARG A 34 -2.69 -10.70 -0.01
C ARG A 34 -1.51 -10.14 0.74
N TYR A 35 -1.45 -10.49 2.01
CA TYR A 35 -0.32 -10.22 2.88
C TYR A 35 0.42 -11.52 3.18
N SER A 36 1.75 -11.52 3.09
CA SER A 36 2.57 -12.74 3.23
C SER A 36 2.81 -13.19 4.67
N GLY A 37 2.46 -12.40 5.68
CA GLY A 37 2.83 -12.66 7.07
C GLY A 37 4.19 -12.07 7.47
N SER A 38 4.32 -11.68 8.74
CA SER A 38 5.54 -11.05 9.27
C SER A 38 6.70 -12.04 9.44
N SER A 39 6.40 -13.34 9.44
CA SER A 39 7.41 -14.41 9.51
C SER A 39 7.97 -14.78 8.13
N ALA A 40 7.45 -14.19 7.06
CA ALA A 40 7.96 -14.42 5.71
C ALA A 40 9.35 -13.80 5.53
N ALA A 41 10.25 -14.51 4.85
CA ALA A 41 11.57 -13.98 4.48
C ALA A 41 11.50 -12.68 3.67
N LEU A 42 10.42 -12.52 2.90
CA LEU A 42 10.05 -11.28 2.23
C LEU A 42 8.61 -10.92 2.58
N GLU A 43 8.45 -10.01 3.53
CA GLU A 43 7.15 -9.45 3.90
C GLU A 43 6.60 -8.58 2.76
N ARG A 44 5.37 -8.84 2.32
CA ARG A 44 4.78 -8.19 1.14
C ARG A 44 3.26 -8.07 1.25
N ILE A 45 2.75 -6.96 0.71
CA ILE A 45 1.33 -6.74 0.40
C ILE A 45 1.17 -6.69 -1.12
N ARG A 46 0.14 -7.36 -1.66
CA ARG A 46 -0.25 -7.26 -3.07
C ARG A 46 -1.75 -7.04 -3.19
N SER A 47 -2.15 -6.25 -4.17
CA SER A 47 -3.53 -6.17 -4.63
C SER A 47 -3.66 -6.88 -5.98
N PHE A 48 -4.80 -7.53 -6.22
CA PHE A 48 -5.09 -8.20 -7.50
C PHE A 48 -6.09 -7.41 -8.37
N SER A 49 -6.64 -6.32 -7.85
CA SER A 49 -7.57 -5.45 -8.57
C SER A 49 -7.35 -3.98 -8.17
N PRO A 50 -7.87 -3.02 -8.95
CA PRO A 50 -7.82 -1.61 -8.56
C PRO A 50 -8.48 -1.40 -7.20
N LEU A 51 -7.81 -0.64 -6.33
CA LEU A 51 -8.40 -0.22 -5.05
C LEU A 51 -9.65 0.62 -5.30
N LYS A 52 -10.70 0.39 -4.50
CA LYS A 52 -11.93 1.19 -4.55
C LYS A 52 -11.81 2.51 -3.80
N GLU A 53 -10.96 2.52 -2.77
CA GLU A 53 -10.66 3.69 -1.95
C GLU A 53 -9.17 3.68 -1.58
N PRO A 54 -8.58 4.83 -1.19
CA PRO A 54 -7.17 4.89 -0.86
C PRO A 54 -6.86 4.09 0.40
N LEU A 55 -5.68 3.44 0.39
CA LEU A 55 -5.11 2.76 1.55
C LEU A 55 -3.76 3.37 1.86
N THR A 56 -3.46 3.53 3.14
CA THR A 56 -2.16 3.95 3.63
C THR A 56 -1.35 2.72 4.02
N ILE A 57 -0.20 2.53 3.38
CA ILE A 57 0.78 1.50 3.76
C ILE A 57 1.76 2.11 4.76
N GLN A 58 1.93 1.47 5.91
CA GLN A 58 2.87 1.88 6.94
C GLN A 58 3.94 0.83 7.18
N VAL A 59 5.12 1.29 7.59
CA VAL A 59 6.20 0.42 8.08
C VAL A 59 6.35 0.63 9.57
N LEU A 60 6.00 -0.40 10.32
CA LEU A 60 6.17 -0.48 11.76
C LEU A 60 7.57 -1.00 12.06
N MET A 61 8.31 -0.26 12.89
CA MET A 61 9.65 -0.61 13.35
C MET A 61 9.64 -0.74 14.87
N VAL A 62 10.38 -1.73 15.38
CA VAL A 62 10.65 -1.89 16.81
C VAL A 62 12.12 -1.56 17.04
N GLY A 63 12.37 -0.55 17.87
CA GLY A 63 13.72 -0.05 18.12
C GLY A 63 14.36 0.67 16.92
N HIS A 64 15.66 0.92 17.02
CA HIS A 64 16.40 1.79 16.09
C HIS A 64 17.51 1.06 15.30
N ALA A 65 17.63 -0.25 15.45
CA ALA A 65 18.83 -0.98 15.02
C ALA A 65 18.94 -1.22 13.51
N LEU A 66 17.84 -1.18 12.75
CA LEU A 66 17.85 -1.51 11.32
C LEU A 66 17.01 -0.53 10.51
N ARG A 67 17.61 0.03 9.46
CA ARG A 67 16.88 0.79 8.44
C ARG A 67 16.14 -0.20 7.52
N PRO A 68 14.80 -0.15 7.43
CA PRO A 68 14.04 -1.06 6.59
C PRO A 68 14.31 -0.79 5.11
N LYS A 69 14.54 -1.86 4.34
CA LYS A 69 14.67 -1.78 2.88
C LYS A 69 13.30 -2.01 2.27
N ILE A 70 12.69 -0.96 1.74
CA ILE A 70 11.32 -0.98 1.21
C ILE A 70 11.37 -0.76 -0.29
N LYS A 71 10.60 -1.55 -1.05
CA LYS A 71 10.37 -1.37 -2.48
C LYS A 71 8.87 -1.47 -2.74
N PHE A 72 8.35 -0.58 -3.58
CA PHE A 72 6.96 -0.61 -3.99
C PHE A 72 6.86 -0.29 -5.48
N THR A 73 5.85 -0.87 -6.11
CA THR A 73 5.46 -0.60 -7.49
C THR A 73 3.95 -0.57 -7.56
N TYR A 74 3.41 0.27 -8.43
CA TYR A 74 1.98 0.45 -8.58
C TYR A 74 1.68 0.95 -9.99
N PHE A 75 0.42 0.80 -10.40
CA PHE A 75 -0.09 1.34 -11.65
C PHE A 75 -1.00 2.54 -11.37
N MET A 76 -0.83 3.60 -12.13
CA MET A 76 -1.77 4.73 -12.15
C MET A 76 -2.65 4.65 -13.38
N LYS A 77 -3.95 4.97 -13.22
CA LYS A 77 -4.82 5.21 -14.38
C LYS A 77 -4.32 6.46 -15.11
N LYS A 78 -3.99 6.34 -16.39
CA LYS A 78 -3.71 7.52 -17.22
C LYS A 78 -4.97 8.38 -17.28
N LYS A 79 -4.83 9.68 -17.03
CA LYS A 79 -5.90 10.65 -17.31
C LYS A 79 -6.14 10.58 -18.82
N LYS A 80 -7.39 10.44 -19.25
CA LYS A 80 -7.73 10.66 -20.65
C LYS A 80 -7.57 12.17 -20.89
N GLU A 81 -6.48 12.56 -21.52
CA GLU A 81 -6.41 13.89 -22.10
C GLU A 81 -7.44 13.94 -23.23
N SER A 82 -8.33 14.92 -23.19
CA SER A 82 -9.19 15.20 -24.34
C SER A 82 -8.28 15.53 -25.53
N PHE A 83 -8.61 15.04 -26.71
CA PHE A 83 -7.82 15.23 -27.94
C PHE A 83 -7.48 16.71 -28.24
N ASN A 84 -8.21 17.65 -27.64
CA ASN A 84 -8.03 19.11 -27.77
C ASN A 84 -7.40 19.79 -26.53
N ALA A 85 -6.89 19.04 -25.54
CA ALA A 85 -6.20 19.65 -24.41
C ALA A 85 -4.80 20.09 -24.85
N ILE A 86 -4.50 21.39 -24.73
CA ILE A 86 -3.13 21.89 -24.81
C ILE A 86 -2.37 21.24 -23.64
N PRO A 87 -1.29 20.47 -23.88
CA PRO A 87 -0.56 19.83 -22.80
C PRO A 87 0.09 20.90 -21.93
N THR A 88 -0.50 21.15 -20.76
CA THR A 88 0.13 21.97 -19.73
C THR A 88 1.20 21.12 -19.08
N PHE A 89 2.43 21.22 -19.56
CA PHE A 89 3.60 20.70 -18.87
C PHE A 89 3.75 21.46 -17.53
N SER A 90 3.23 20.92 -16.44
CA SER A 90 3.58 21.37 -15.11
C SER A 90 4.95 20.78 -14.76
N ALA A 91 6.01 21.50 -15.15
CA ALA A 91 7.35 21.25 -14.67
C ALA A 91 7.41 21.58 -13.18
N TRP A 92 7.63 20.58 -12.33
CA TRP A 92 8.19 20.84 -11.01
C TRP A 92 9.70 20.87 -11.17
N VAL A 93 10.24 22.09 -11.08
CA VAL A 93 11.64 22.42 -10.92
C VAL A 93 12.00 22.17 -9.45
N ILE A 94 12.98 21.26 -9.26
CA ILE A 94 13.76 20.86 -8.05
C ILE A 94 13.02 20.65 -6.73
#